data_AF-A0A959APT3-F1
#
_entry.id   AF-A0A959APT3-F1
#
_cell.length_a   1.000
_cell.length_b   1.000
_cell.length_c   1.000
_cell.angle_alpha   90.00
_cell.angle_beta   90.00
_cell.angle_gamma   90.00
#
_symmetry.space_group_name_H-M   'P 1'
#
loop_
_entity.id
_entity.type
_entity.pdbx_description
1 polymer ?
#
loop_
_entity_poly.entity_id
_entity_poly.type
_entity_poly.pdbx_seq_one_letter_code
_entity_poly.pdbx_strand_id
1 'polypeptide(L)' 'DDSRFTAATLNNFLWVAFTRANPSHDTYGVRAFTENKHWGCRGPLLIDARKKPHHAPELDVDPDVQKKAEVLLNRYGF' A
#
# COMPACT_ATOMS: atom_id res chain seq x y z
N ASP A 1 -2.94 -1.54 -11.48
CA ASP A 1 -2.12 -1.11 -10.33
C ASP A 1 -1.13 -0.06 -10.80
N ASP A 2 -0.60 0.78 -9.92
CA ASP A 2 0.32 1.87 -10.26
C ASP A 2 1.70 1.63 -9.64
N SER A 3 2.53 0.87 -10.35
CA SER A 3 3.88 0.53 -9.90
C SER A 3 4.79 1.76 -9.77
N ARG A 4 4.54 2.82 -10.55
CA ARG A 4 5.33 4.06 -10.48
C ARG A 4 5.04 4.79 -9.17
N PHE A 5 3.76 4.90 -8.79
CA PHE A 5 3.37 5.45 -7.49
C PHE A 5 3.94 4.62 -6.34
N THR A 6 3.78 3.29 -6.39
CA THR A 6 4.26 2.39 -5.32
C THR A 6 5.77 2.49 -5.12
N ALA A 7 6.56 2.58 -6.19
CA ALA A 7 8.02 2.62 -6.12
C ALA A 7 8.59 4.02 -5.83
N ALA A 8 7.77 5.08 -5.90
CA ALA A 8 8.26 6.45 -5.77
C ALA A 8 8.85 6.76 -4.38
N THR A 9 8.29 6.19 -3.31
CA THR A 9 8.77 6.39 -1.94
C THR A 9 8.58 5.13 -1.10
N LEU A 10 9.35 5.00 -0.02
CA LEU A 10 9.15 3.93 0.96
C LEU A 10 7.75 3.99 1.59
N ASN A 11 7.23 5.19 1.87
CA ASN A 11 5.90 5.37 2.45
C ASN A 11 4.81 4.82 1.52
N ASN A 12 4.91 5.07 0.21
CA ASN A 12 3.96 4.55 -0.76
C ASN A 12 4.04 3.02 -0.83
N PHE A 13 5.26 2.46 -0.87
CA PHE A 13 5.47 1.01 -0.83
C PHE A 13 4.81 0.37 0.39
N LEU A 14 5.09 0.92 1.58
CA LEU A 14 4.54 0.41 2.85
C LEU A 14 3.01 0.52 2.85
N TRP A 15 2.46 1.67 2.48
CA TRP A 15 1.02 1.85 2.45
C TRP A 15 0.33 0.89 1.47
N VAL A 16 0.81 0.80 0.22
CA VAL A 16 0.23 -0.09 -0.80
C VAL A 16 0.35 -1.55 -0.37
N ALA A 17 1.52 -2.02 0.05
CA ALA A 17 1.73 -3.43 0.39
C ALA A 17 0.93 -3.84 1.64
N PHE A 18 0.99 -3.08 2.73
CA PHE A 18 0.44 -3.50 4.01
C PHE A 18 -1.06 -3.21 4.18
N THR A 19 -1.66 -2.38 3.32
CA THR A 19 -3.11 -2.17 3.32
C THR A 19 -3.86 -3.04 2.31
N ARG A 20 -3.14 -3.69 1.38
CA ARG A 20 -3.76 -4.43 0.27
C ARG A 20 -3.37 -5.90 0.18
N ALA A 21 -2.31 -6.33 0.87
CA ALA A 21 -1.88 -7.72 0.88
C ALA A 21 -2.33 -8.44 2.16
N ASN A 22 -2.93 -9.61 2.00
CA ASN A 22 -3.13 -10.60 3.05
C ASN A 22 -1.97 -11.61 2.97
N PRO A 23 -1.06 -11.67 3.98
CA PRO A 23 0.12 -12.53 3.92
C PRO A 23 -0.17 -14.01 3.60
N SER A 24 -1.33 -14.52 4.01
CA SER A 24 -1.71 -15.92 3.77
C SER A 24 -2.15 -16.22 2.33
N HIS A 25 -2.64 -15.22 1.59
CA HIS A 25 -3.20 -15.40 0.23
C HIS A 25 -2.41 -14.66 -0.85
N ASP A 26 -1.62 -13.65 -0.47
CA ASP A 26 -0.97 -12.73 -1.39
C ASP A 26 0.56 -12.82 -1.38
N THR A 27 1.14 -13.78 -0.66
CA THR A 27 2.59 -13.98 -0.60
C THR A 27 2.99 -15.16 -1.47
N TYR A 28 3.83 -14.90 -2.46
CA TYR A 28 4.32 -15.88 -3.42
C TYR A 28 5.84 -15.81 -3.51
N GLY A 29 6.48 -16.90 -3.90
CA GLY A 29 7.94 -16.94 -4.02
C GLY A 29 8.37 -17.71 -5.25
N VAL A 30 9.32 -17.17 -5.99
CA VAL A 30 9.97 -17.93 -7.07
C VAL A 30 10.77 -19.05 -6.41
N ARG A 31 10.54 -20.30 -6.84
CA ARG A 31 11.11 -21.51 -6.19
C ARG A 31 10.79 -21.53 -4.69
N ALA A 32 9.53 -21.30 -4.34
CA ALA A 32 9.03 -21.45 -2.98
C ALA A 32 9.23 -22.89 -2.47
N PHE A 33 9.45 -23.03 -1.16
CA PHE A 33 9.62 -24.30 -0.48
C PHE A 33 9.06 -24.21 0.94
N THR A 34 8.77 -25.38 1.51
CA THR A 34 8.47 -25.52 2.93
C THR A 34 9.43 -26.52 3.54
N GLU A 35 10.19 -26.11 4.54
CA GLU A 35 11.14 -26.96 5.26
C GLU A 35 10.91 -26.77 6.76
N ASN A 36 10.73 -27.87 7.51
CA ASN A 36 10.45 -27.80 8.95
C ASN A 36 9.27 -26.87 9.32
N LYS A 37 8.18 -26.89 8.54
CA LYS A 37 7.00 -26.01 8.65
C LYS A 37 7.28 -24.52 8.41
N HIS A 38 8.48 -24.16 7.95
CA HIS A 38 8.82 -22.80 7.55
C HIS A 38 8.66 -22.66 6.04
N TRP A 39 7.80 -21.74 5.62
CA TRP A 39 7.68 -21.35 4.21
C TRP A 39 8.80 -20.38 3.86
N GLY A 40 9.41 -20.55 2.69
CA GLY A 40 10.40 -19.65 2.15
C GLY A 40 10.48 -19.72 0.63
N CYS A 41 11.40 -18.97 0.04
CA CYS A 41 11.67 -19.04 -1.39
C CYS A 41 13.15 -18.80 -1.71
N ARG A 42 13.64 -19.41 -2.80
CA ARG A 42 15.05 -19.29 -3.23
C ARG A 42 15.26 -18.22 -4.30
N GLY A 43 14.17 -17.62 -4.79
CA GLY A 43 14.19 -16.48 -5.71
C GLY A 43 13.46 -15.29 -5.09
N PRO A 44 13.01 -14.33 -5.92
CA PRO A 44 12.27 -13.18 -5.45
C PRO A 44 10.98 -13.54 -4.71
N LEU A 45 10.69 -12.77 -3.66
CA LEU A 45 9.39 -12.69 -3.01
C LEU A 45 8.46 -11.81 -3.86
N LEU A 46 7.25 -12.27 -4.11
CA LEU A 46 6.20 -11.56 -4.80
C LEU A 46 5.06 -11.31 -3.81
N ILE A 47 4.64 -10.06 -3.66
CA ILE A 47 3.52 -9.65 -2.81
C ILE A 47 2.42 -9.10 -3.72
N ASP A 48 1.24 -9.71 -3.71
CA ASP A 48 0.09 -9.22 -4.46
C ASP A 48 -0.63 -8.08 -3.70
N ALA A 49 -0.16 -6.86 -3.95
CA ALA A 49 -0.71 -5.65 -3.38
C ALA A 49 -1.79 -4.98 -4.26
N ARG A 50 -2.39 -5.71 -5.22
CA ARG A 50 -3.43 -5.15 -6.08
C ARG A 50 -4.70 -4.84 -5.26
N LYS A 51 -5.44 -3.80 -5.67
CA LYS A 51 -6.76 -3.50 -5.12
C LYS A 51 -7.71 -4.67 -5.36
N LYS A 52 -8.47 -5.05 -4.33
CA LYS A 52 -9.46 -6.14 -4.35
C LYS A 52 -10.88 -5.56 -4.18
N PRO A 53 -11.94 -6.21 -4.68
CA PRO A 53 -13.31 -5.66 -4.65
C PRO A 53 -13.86 -5.33 -3.25
N HIS A 54 -13.32 -5.97 -2.22
CA HIS A 54 -13.74 -5.76 -0.83
C HIS A 54 -12.88 -4.71 -0.08
N HIS A 55 -11.85 -4.15 -0.72
CA HIS A 55 -11.10 -3.06 -0.11
C HIS A 55 -11.96 -1.81 -0.07
N ALA A 56 -11.86 -1.06 1.04
CA ALA A 56 -12.42 0.28 1.10
C ALA A 56 -11.80 1.16 -0.01
N PRO A 57 -12.55 2.13 -0.53
CA PRO A 57 -11.97 3.17 -1.36
C PRO A 57 -10.86 3.91 -0.60
N GLU A 58 -9.94 4.51 -1.35
CA GLU A 58 -8.89 5.32 -0.77
C GLU A 58 -9.48 6.58 -0.15
N LEU A 59 -8.81 7.12 0.88
CA LEU A 59 -9.18 8.41 1.44
C LEU A 59 -8.64 9.50 0.50
N ASP A 60 -9.54 10.10 -0.26
CA ASP A 60 -9.24 11.27 -1.08
C ASP A 60 -9.64 12.55 -0.35
N VAL A 61 -8.82 13.59 -0.51
CA VAL A 61 -9.08 14.91 0.08
C VAL A 61 -10.14 15.63 -0.75
N ASP A 62 -11.19 16.11 -0.09
CA ASP A 62 -12.18 16.98 -0.72
C ASP A 62 -11.55 18.37 -1.01
N PRO A 63 -11.50 18.80 -2.28
CA PRO A 63 -10.85 20.06 -2.66
C PRO A 63 -11.46 21.31 -2.00
N ASP A 64 -12.77 21.33 -1.78
CA ASP A 64 -13.46 22.47 -1.16
C ASP A 64 -13.17 22.53 0.33
N VAL A 65 -13.10 21.37 1.00
CA VAL A 65 -12.70 21.29 2.41
C VAL A 65 -11.24 21.70 2.58
N GLN A 66 -10.35 21.22 1.71
CA GLN A 66 -8.94 21.60 1.72
C GLN A 66 -8.78 23.11 1.58
N LYS A 67 -9.45 23.73 0.61
CA LYS A 67 -9.40 25.18 0.41
C LYS A 67 -9.89 25.97 1.62
N LYS A 68 -10.95 25.50 2.29
CA LYS A 68 -11.45 26.11 3.53
C LYS A 68 -10.42 25.99 4.67
N ALA A 69 -9.80 24.82 4.80
CA ALA A 69 -8.76 24.58 5.80
C ALA A 69 -7.54 25.49 5.57
N GLU A 70 -7.08 25.63 4.32
CA GLU A 70 -5.96 26.51 3.96
C GLU A 70 -6.24 27.98 4.34
N VAL A 71 -7.45 28.49 4.07
CA VAL A 71 -7.82 29.87 4.46
C VAL A 71 -7.80 30.06 5.98
N LEU A 72 -8.28 29.06 6.73
CA LEU A 72 -8.30 29.11 8.20
C LEU A 72 -6.87 29.04 8.77
N LEU A 73 -6.05 28.10 8.31
CA LEU A 73 -4.67 27.91 8.79
C LEU A 73 -3.82 29.16 8.53
N ASN A 74 -3.88 29.70 7.32
CA ASN A 74 -3.17 30.93 6.96
C ASN A 74 -3.57 32.12 7.85
N ARG A 75 -4.84 32.21 8.27
CA ARG A 75 -5.31 33.28 9.19
C ARG A 75 -4.61 33.23 10.54
N TYR A 76 -4.24 32.03 11.00
CA TYR A 76 -3.56 31.82 12.29
C TYR A 76 -2.04 31.64 12.15
N GLY A 77 -1.47 31.85 10.95
CA GLY A 77 -0.04 31.78 10.69
C GLY A 77 0.53 30.35 10.61
N PHE A 78 -0.32 29.37 10.32
CA PHE A 78 0.08 27.99 10.01
C PHE A 78 0.18 27.76 8.51
#